data_AF-A0A6N3X6Q8-F1
#
_entry.id   AF-A0A6N3X6Q8-F1
#
_cell.length_a   1.000
_cell.length_b   1.000
_cell.length_c   1.000
_cell.angle_alpha   90.00
_cell.angle_beta   90.00
_cell.angle_gamma   90.00
#
_symmetry.space_group_name_H-M   'P 1'
#
loop_
_entity.id
_entity.type
_entity.pdbx_description
1 polymer ?
#
loop_
_entity_poly.entity_id
_entity_poly.type
_entity_poly.pdbx_seq_one_letter_code
_entity_poly.pdbx_strand_id
1 'polypeptide(L)'
;QARLTSPPPGQLPPGSPSPLAQVKGIGPKLAAKLMEVGLQTVDNLLRHYPRDYIDYSRLLRIRALRPGETVTVVGTVRRSHAFVSSRNHNLAILELQLQDFTGRLRITRFYMGRRFTSPKWLQRQRRLFPPGATVAASGLVKAGPYGLSLQDPLLEVLGSSSVTTAASPGRRILPVYPPVEGLSADSLRRAVQAVLPMTCQQQDHLTEPWRQRFEVIPLAEALTAIHQPPSQAALQAARHRLVFDEFLELQLRLLRRRQQQRVQAMANLAVAGTSDLATAFLALLPFQLTSAQERVLQQIRNDLQGATPMGRLVQGDVGSGKTVVAIIALLEVIAAGGQGALM
;
A
#
# COMPACT_ATOMS: atom_id res chain seq x y z
N GLN A 1 -24.88 -26.37 -24.76
CA GLN A 1 -23.82 -25.34 -24.84
C GLN A 1 -23.77 -24.61 -23.49
N ALA A 2 -23.05 -25.19 -22.53
CA ALA A 2 -22.94 -24.66 -21.18
C ALA A 2 -21.83 -23.61 -21.13
N ARG A 3 -22.17 -22.40 -20.70
CA ARG A 3 -21.23 -21.31 -20.47
C ARG A 3 -20.28 -21.72 -19.34
N LEU A 4 -19.03 -21.98 -19.68
CA LEU A 4 -17.94 -22.05 -18.72
C LEU A 4 -17.71 -20.63 -18.19
N THR A 5 -18.35 -20.30 -17.08
CA THR A 5 -17.90 -19.22 -16.21
C THR A 5 -16.55 -19.63 -15.66
N SER A 6 -15.49 -19.04 -16.19
CA SER A 6 -14.16 -19.13 -15.61
C SER A 6 -14.22 -18.66 -14.15
N PRO A 7 -13.64 -19.42 -13.20
CA PRO A 7 -13.51 -18.96 -11.83
C PRO A 7 -12.61 -17.71 -11.79
N PRO A 8 -12.79 -16.81 -10.81
CA PRO A 8 -11.90 -15.67 -10.62
C PRO A 8 -10.45 -16.16 -10.46
N PRO A 9 -9.45 -15.42 -10.97
CA PRO A 9 -8.06 -15.84 -10.87
C PRO A 9 -7.66 -15.91 -9.40
N GLY A 10 -7.25 -17.11 -8.94
CA GLY A 10 -6.52 -17.27 -7.67
C GLY A 10 -7.23 -18.03 -6.54
N GLN A 11 -8.42 -18.60 -6.74
CA GLN A 11 -8.99 -19.53 -5.75
C GLN A 11 -8.92 -20.97 -6.24
N LEU A 12 -8.04 -21.74 -5.60
CA LEU A 12 -8.02 -23.20 -5.71
C LEU A 12 -9.28 -23.78 -5.03
N PRO A 13 -9.89 -24.84 -5.58
CA PRO A 13 -11.02 -25.48 -4.93
C PRO A 13 -10.63 -26.01 -3.54
N PRO A 14 -11.53 -25.91 -2.54
CA PRO A 14 -11.25 -26.38 -1.18
C PRO A 14 -10.86 -27.86 -1.19
N GLY A 15 -9.68 -28.19 -0.64
CA GLY A 15 -9.14 -29.55 -0.59
C GLY A 15 -8.06 -29.88 -1.63
N SER A 16 -7.75 -28.98 -2.57
CA SER A 16 -6.63 -29.19 -3.50
C SER A 16 -5.26 -28.87 -2.83
N PRO A 17 -4.21 -29.68 -3.08
CA PRO A 17 -2.88 -29.43 -2.53
C PRO A 17 -2.34 -28.09 -3.04
N SER A 18 -1.79 -27.26 -2.14
CA SER A 18 -1.19 -25.99 -2.54
C SER A 18 -0.07 -26.23 -3.56
N PRO A 19 -0.08 -25.57 -4.73
CA PRO A 19 1.03 -25.59 -5.68
C PRO A 19 2.36 -25.16 -5.04
N LEU A 20 2.30 -24.35 -3.95
CA LEU A 20 3.48 -23.92 -3.21
C LEU A 20 4.17 -25.07 -2.46
N ALA A 21 3.47 -26.15 -2.11
CA ALA A 21 4.09 -27.30 -1.43
C ALA A 21 5.08 -28.06 -2.34
N GLN A 22 5.01 -27.85 -3.66
CA GLN A 22 5.92 -28.43 -4.64
C GLN A 22 7.19 -27.58 -4.83
N VAL A 23 7.19 -26.33 -4.32
CA VAL A 23 8.34 -25.44 -4.42
C VAL A 23 9.40 -25.87 -3.41
N LYS A 24 10.60 -26.20 -3.91
CA LYS A 24 11.75 -26.54 -3.06
C LYS A 24 12.03 -25.41 -2.07
N GLY A 25 11.92 -25.69 -0.78
CA GLY A 25 12.10 -24.71 0.30
C GLY A 25 10.79 -24.31 1.00
N ILE A 26 9.63 -24.60 0.41
CA ILE A 26 8.31 -24.43 1.04
C ILE A 26 7.77 -25.81 1.40
N GLY A 27 8.02 -26.25 2.64
CA GLY A 27 7.48 -27.53 3.13
C GLY A 27 5.96 -27.49 3.32
N PRO A 28 5.29 -28.66 3.47
CA PRO A 28 3.83 -28.77 3.51
C PRO A 28 3.20 -27.98 4.67
N LYS A 29 3.88 -27.93 5.83
CA LYS A 29 3.45 -27.14 7.00
C LYS A 29 3.46 -25.63 6.72
N LEU A 30 4.45 -25.15 5.97
CA LEU A 30 4.54 -23.73 5.62
C LEU A 30 3.52 -23.38 4.53
N ALA A 31 3.34 -24.25 3.53
CA ALA A 31 2.33 -24.08 2.49
C ALA A 31 0.90 -24.03 3.07
N ALA A 32 0.56 -24.90 4.03
CA ALA A 32 -0.74 -24.87 4.71
C ALA A 32 -1.00 -23.53 5.42
N LYS A 33 -0.02 -23.02 6.16
CA LYS A 33 -0.12 -21.70 6.82
C LYS A 33 -0.21 -20.54 5.84
N LEU A 34 0.51 -20.60 4.72
CA LEU A 34 0.42 -19.57 3.68
C LEU A 34 -0.98 -19.57 3.04
N MET A 35 -1.58 -20.75 2.86
CA MET A 35 -2.94 -20.89 2.35
C MET A 35 -3.98 -20.27 3.28
N GLU A 36 -3.85 -20.45 4.61
CA GLU A 36 -4.74 -19.83 5.62
C GLU A 36 -4.78 -18.30 5.52
N VAL A 37 -3.71 -17.69 5.00
CA VAL A 37 -3.58 -16.22 4.86
C VAL A 37 -3.82 -15.75 3.42
N GLY A 38 -4.31 -16.63 2.54
CA GLY A 38 -4.61 -16.30 1.14
C GLY A 38 -3.38 -16.21 0.23
N LEU A 39 -2.20 -16.64 0.70
CA LEU A 39 -0.98 -16.73 -0.10
C LEU A 39 -0.86 -18.13 -0.70
N GLN A 40 -1.66 -18.42 -1.73
CA GLN A 40 -1.84 -19.79 -2.24
C GLN A 40 -0.96 -20.14 -3.45
N THR A 41 -0.53 -19.13 -4.21
CA THR A 41 0.23 -19.31 -5.45
C THR A 41 1.57 -18.57 -5.42
N VAL A 42 2.43 -18.88 -6.40
CA VAL A 42 3.70 -18.19 -6.63
C VAL A 42 3.47 -16.69 -6.86
N ASP A 43 2.47 -16.33 -7.68
CA ASP A 43 2.14 -14.94 -7.97
C ASP A 43 1.68 -14.20 -6.70
N ASN A 44 0.88 -14.83 -5.83
CA ASN A 44 0.50 -14.24 -4.54
C ASN A 44 1.72 -13.91 -3.68
N LEU A 45 2.73 -14.78 -3.63
CA LEU A 45 3.96 -14.53 -2.87
C LEU A 45 4.84 -13.43 -3.50
N LEU A 46 4.99 -13.43 -4.84
CA LEU A 46 5.72 -12.40 -5.58
C LEU A 46 5.04 -11.03 -5.52
N ARG A 47 3.73 -10.98 -5.28
CA ARG A 47 2.96 -9.73 -5.09
C ARG A 47 2.76 -9.38 -3.62
N HIS A 48 3.27 -10.18 -2.69
CA HIS A 48 3.25 -9.86 -1.27
C HIS A 48 4.41 -8.92 -0.92
N TYR A 49 4.30 -7.66 -1.33
CA TYR A 49 5.42 -6.72 -1.27
C TYR A 49 5.88 -6.39 0.17
N PRO A 50 7.19 -6.17 0.38
CA PRO A 50 7.68 -5.66 1.67
C PRO A 50 7.08 -4.29 1.99
N ARG A 51 6.72 -4.09 3.26
CA ARG A 51 6.25 -2.77 3.75
C ARG A 51 7.39 -1.76 3.86
N ASP A 52 8.60 -2.24 4.15
CA ASP A 52 9.76 -1.40 4.44
C ASP A 52 11.06 -2.17 4.20
N TYR A 53 12.21 -1.50 4.34
CA TYR A 53 13.53 -2.06 4.11
C TYR A 53 14.52 -1.58 5.17
N ILE A 54 15.31 -2.51 5.71
CA ILE A 54 16.43 -2.18 6.60
C ILE A 54 17.70 -2.12 5.77
N ASP A 55 18.39 -0.98 5.79
CA ASP A 55 19.68 -0.82 5.12
C ASP A 55 20.86 -1.09 6.08
N TYR A 56 21.57 -2.18 5.82
CA TYR A 56 22.80 -2.63 6.45
C TYR A 56 24.06 -2.00 5.86
N SER A 57 23.96 -1.18 4.81
CA SER A 57 25.11 -0.45 4.25
C SER A 57 25.80 0.42 5.31
N ARG A 58 25.03 0.89 6.30
CA ARG A 58 25.50 1.66 7.47
C ARG A 58 25.30 0.88 8.76
N LEU A 59 25.74 -0.38 8.79
CA LEU A 59 25.81 -1.17 10.01
C LEU A 59 26.90 -0.61 10.93
N LEU A 60 26.50 -0.02 12.06
CA LEU A 60 27.42 0.49 13.07
C LEU A 60 27.29 -0.28 14.39
N ARG A 61 28.40 -0.33 15.11
CA ARG A 61 28.44 -0.78 16.51
C ARG A 61 27.86 0.31 17.40
N ILE A 62 27.29 -0.06 18.54
CA ILE A 62 26.64 0.88 19.48
C ILE A 62 27.60 2.00 19.90
N ARG A 63 28.87 1.69 20.15
CA ARG A 63 29.86 2.71 20.55
C ARG A 63 30.19 3.74 19.47
N ALA A 64 29.93 3.44 18.20
CA ALA A 64 30.31 4.27 17.06
C ALA A 64 29.18 5.20 16.59
N LEU A 65 28.04 5.18 17.28
CA LEU A 65 26.87 5.98 16.92
C LEU A 65 27.14 7.47 17.11
N ARG A 66 26.74 8.25 16.11
CA ARG A 66 26.83 9.71 16.11
C ARG A 66 25.45 10.32 15.90
N PRO A 67 25.04 11.32 16.70
CA PRO A 67 23.77 12.03 16.49
C PRO A 67 23.67 12.62 15.08
N GLY A 68 22.48 12.56 14.48
CA GLY A 68 22.20 13.11 13.14
C GLY A 68 22.41 12.13 11.99
N GLU A 69 22.90 10.92 12.24
CA GLU A 69 23.09 9.89 11.22
C GLU A 69 21.98 8.84 11.25
N THR A 70 21.50 8.41 10.07
CA THR A 70 20.65 7.22 9.95
C THR A 70 21.53 5.98 9.81
N VAL A 71 21.37 5.05 10.74
CA VAL A 71 22.26 3.88 10.90
C VAL A 71 21.46 2.65 11.29
N THR A 72 22.05 1.48 11.06
CA THR A 72 21.51 0.20 11.50
C THR A 72 22.41 -0.40 12.56
N VAL A 73 21.81 -0.85 13.66
CA VAL A 73 22.50 -1.53 14.76
C VAL A 73 21.92 -2.92 14.91
N VAL A 74 22.79 -3.91 15.07
CA VAL A 74 22.39 -5.29 15.41
C VAL A 74 22.84 -5.59 16.82
N GLY A 75 21.90 -6.00 17.68
CA GLY A 75 22.19 -6.33 19.06
C GLY A 75 21.24 -7.37 19.62
N THR A 76 21.65 -7.99 20.73
CA THR A 76 20.84 -8.94 21.49
C THR A 76 19.95 -8.19 22.48
N VAL A 77 18.67 -8.53 22.53
CA VAL A 77 17.73 -7.97 23.50
C VAL A 77 18.10 -8.45 24.91
N ARG A 78 18.42 -7.53 25.81
CA ARG A 78 18.66 -7.82 27.24
C ARG A 78 17.43 -7.62 28.09
N ARG A 79 16.66 -6.58 27.78
CA ARG A 79 15.39 -6.25 28.44
C ARG A 79 14.37 -5.82 27.39
N SER A 80 13.13 -6.24 27.59
CA SER A 80 12.00 -5.92 26.74
C SER A 80 10.81 -5.57 27.61
N HIS A 81 10.33 -4.34 27.49
CA HIS A 81 9.23 -3.83 28.29
C HIS A 81 8.24 -3.09 27.39
N ALA A 82 6.96 -3.42 27.51
CA ALA A 82 5.89 -2.73 26.77
C ALA A 82 4.82 -2.28 27.75
N PHE A 83 4.48 -0.99 27.77
CA PHE A 83 3.57 -0.39 28.76
C PHE A 83 2.78 0.77 28.17
N VAL A 84 1.68 1.15 28.83
CA VAL A 84 0.94 2.37 28.50
C VAL A 84 1.58 3.55 29.23
N SER A 85 1.74 4.68 28.54
CA SER A 85 2.27 5.90 29.14
C SER A 85 1.37 6.37 30.30
N SER A 86 1.99 6.74 31.42
CA SER A 86 1.28 7.30 32.58
C SER A 86 0.71 8.70 32.29
N ARG A 87 1.31 9.46 31.35
CA ARG A 87 0.87 10.82 30.99
C ARG A 87 -0.17 10.84 29.88
N ASN A 88 -0.20 9.81 29.04
CA ASN A 88 -1.14 9.71 27.92
C ASN A 88 -1.61 8.26 27.76
N HIS A 89 -2.81 7.97 28.27
CA HIS A 89 -3.39 6.63 28.22
C HIS A 89 -3.72 6.12 26.81
N ASN A 90 -3.59 6.97 25.78
CA ASN A 90 -3.72 6.59 24.37
C ASN A 90 -2.37 6.24 23.71
N LEU A 91 -1.27 6.25 24.48
CA LEU A 91 0.08 6.01 24.00
C LEU A 91 0.64 4.73 24.63
N ALA A 92 0.95 3.74 23.80
CA ALA A 92 1.73 2.57 24.19
C ALA A 92 3.21 2.75 23.83
N ILE A 93 4.09 2.31 24.71
CA ILE A 93 5.55 2.45 24.59
C ILE A 93 6.18 1.05 24.66
N LEU A 94 7.00 0.72 23.67
CA LEU A 94 7.89 -0.43 23.68
C LEU A 94 9.32 0.06 23.92
N GLU A 95 9.92 -0.39 25.02
CA GLU A 95 11.33 -0.14 25.34
C GLU A 95 12.13 -1.44 25.27
N LEU A 96 13.18 -1.42 24.46
CA LEU A 96 14.15 -2.49 24.33
C LEU A 96 15.52 -1.99 24.77
N GLN A 97 16.22 -2.80 25.56
CA GLN A 97 17.64 -2.61 25.82
C GLN A 97 18.41 -3.58 24.93
N LEU A 98 18.98 -3.07 23.84
CA LEU A 98 19.85 -3.84 22.97
C LEU A 98 21.28 -3.80 23.51
N GLN A 99 21.98 -4.92 23.41
CA GLN A 99 23.39 -5.03 23.74
C GLN A 99 24.14 -5.67 22.58
N ASP A 100 25.24 -5.03 22.17
CA ASP A 100 26.27 -5.66 21.34
C ASP A 100 27.54 -5.88 22.19
N PHE A 101 28.63 -6.30 21.56
CA PHE A 101 29.91 -6.48 22.23
C PHE A 101 30.61 -5.17 22.63
N THR A 102 30.10 -4.02 22.18
CA THR A 102 30.69 -2.69 22.44
C THR A 102 29.94 -1.86 23.46
N GLY A 103 28.66 -2.12 23.69
CA GLY A 103 27.86 -1.31 24.59
C GLY A 103 26.38 -1.70 24.63
N ARG A 104 25.60 -0.83 25.26
CA ARG A 104 24.14 -0.99 25.41
C ARG A 104 23.45 0.23 24.81
N LEU A 105 22.35 0.00 24.10
CA LEU A 105 21.53 1.04 23.47
C LEU A 105 20.09 0.86 23.91
N ARG A 106 19.47 1.94 24.39
CA ARG A 106 18.03 1.95 24.67
C ARG A 106 17.29 2.35 23.40
N ILE A 107 16.35 1.51 23.00
CA ILE A 107 15.45 1.75 21.88
C ILE A 107 14.04 1.92 22.43
N THR A 108 13.38 3.01 22.03
CA THR A 108 12.01 3.30 22.42
C THR A 108 11.15 3.45 21.16
N ARG A 109 9.99 2.79 21.14
CA ARG A 109 8.98 2.91 20.09
C ARG A 109 7.64 3.34 20.67
N PHE A 110 7.05 4.34 20.01
CA PHE A 110 5.80 4.96 20.40
C PHE A 110 4.68 4.50 19.46
N TYR A 111 3.57 4.07 20.04
CA TYR A 111 2.39 3.61 19.30
C TYR A 111 1.17 4.39 19.78
N MET A 112 0.64 5.26 18.91
CA MET A 112 -0.52 6.11 19.19
C MET A 112 -1.83 5.42 18.83
N GLY A 113 -2.78 5.39 19.76
CA GLY A 113 -4.15 4.90 19.55
C GLY A 113 -4.57 3.78 20.49
N ARG A 114 -5.86 3.75 20.85
CA ARG A 114 -6.46 2.80 21.81
C ARG A 114 -6.27 1.33 21.43
N ARG A 115 -6.13 1.04 20.13
CA ARG A 115 -5.82 -0.32 19.65
C ARG A 115 -4.51 -0.89 20.19
N PHE A 116 -3.54 -0.03 20.54
CA PHE A 116 -2.22 -0.43 21.01
C PHE A 116 -2.09 -0.48 22.53
N THR A 117 -3.08 0.02 23.27
CA THR A 117 -3.02 0.11 24.73
C THR A 117 -3.58 -1.14 25.43
N SER A 118 -4.15 -2.08 24.66
CA SER A 118 -4.68 -3.33 25.21
C SER A 118 -3.58 -4.22 25.81
N PRO A 119 -3.82 -4.88 26.97
CA PRO A 119 -2.85 -5.79 27.58
C PRO A 119 -2.39 -6.92 26.64
N LYS A 120 -3.31 -7.46 25.83
CA LYS A 120 -3.01 -8.49 24.82
C LYS A 120 -1.99 -8.00 23.80
N TRP A 121 -2.14 -6.77 23.31
CA TRP A 121 -1.22 -6.18 22.35
C TRP A 121 0.17 -5.95 22.96
N LEU A 122 0.24 -5.40 24.18
CA LEU A 122 1.50 -5.18 24.89
C LEU A 122 2.24 -6.51 25.14
N GLN A 123 1.52 -7.56 25.55
CA GLN A 123 2.08 -8.90 25.72
C GLN A 123 2.59 -9.47 24.39
N ARG A 124 1.86 -9.26 23.29
CA ARG A 124 2.29 -9.66 21.94
C ARG A 124 3.61 -8.97 21.54
N GLN A 125 3.76 -7.68 21.81
CA GLN A 125 5.03 -6.97 21.53
C GLN A 125 6.20 -7.56 22.33
N ARG A 126 6.02 -7.83 23.62
CA ARG A 126 7.05 -8.46 24.46
C ARG A 126 7.45 -9.85 23.93
N ARG A 127 6.47 -10.63 23.44
CA ARG A 127 6.71 -11.95 22.82
C ARG A 127 7.43 -11.87 21.48
N LEU A 128 7.24 -10.80 20.72
CA LEU A 128 7.98 -10.57 19.47
C LEU A 128 9.46 -10.28 19.75
N PHE A 129 9.77 -9.58 20.84
CA PHE A 129 11.14 -9.22 21.21
C PHE A 129 11.54 -9.85 22.57
N PRO A 130 11.68 -11.18 22.65
CA PRO A 130 12.06 -11.83 23.89
C PRO A 130 13.54 -11.55 24.22
N PRO A 131 13.92 -11.53 25.52
CA PRO A 131 15.32 -11.49 25.91
C PRO A 131 16.12 -12.62 25.25
N GLY A 132 17.31 -12.31 24.75
CA GLY A 132 18.15 -13.23 23.98
C GLY A 132 17.93 -13.20 22.46
N ALA A 133 16.83 -12.60 21.97
CA ALA A 133 16.63 -12.43 20.53
C ALA A 133 17.65 -11.44 19.94
N THR A 134 18.12 -11.72 18.72
CA THR A 134 18.94 -10.77 17.95
C THR A 134 18.03 -9.88 17.12
N VAL A 135 18.17 -8.56 17.24
CA VAL A 135 17.31 -7.58 16.60
C VAL A 135 18.17 -6.60 15.82
N ALA A 136 17.75 -6.31 14.58
CA ALA A 136 18.20 -5.15 13.83
C ALA A 136 17.30 -3.95 14.15
N ALA A 137 17.90 -2.84 14.51
CA ALA A 137 17.23 -1.56 14.72
C ALA A 137 17.84 -0.53 13.77
N SER A 138 17.02 0.03 12.88
CA SER A 138 17.44 1.03 11.90
C SER A 138 16.68 2.33 12.10
N GLY A 139 17.38 3.47 12.16
CA GLY A 139 16.76 4.77 12.35
C GLY A 139 17.76 5.90 12.54
N LEU A 140 17.23 7.12 12.71
CA LEU A 140 18.04 8.32 12.94
C LEU A 140 18.54 8.35 14.39
N VAL A 141 19.85 8.46 14.59
CA VAL A 141 20.43 8.60 15.93
C VAL A 141 20.11 9.99 16.49
N LYS A 142 19.50 10.03 17.68
CA LYS A 142 19.26 11.24 18.45
C LYS A 142 19.95 11.17 19.80
N ALA A 143 20.55 12.29 20.20
CA ALA A 143 20.97 12.51 21.58
C ALA A 143 19.76 12.97 22.40
N GLY A 144 19.55 12.32 23.54
CA GLY A 144 18.55 12.73 24.52
C GLY A 144 19.15 12.81 25.93
N PRO A 145 18.34 13.21 26.92
CA PRO A 145 18.79 13.34 28.32
C PRO A 145 19.32 12.05 28.94
N TYR A 146 19.04 10.89 28.34
CA TYR A 146 19.45 9.56 28.80
C TYR A 146 20.48 8.91 27.86
N GLY A 147 21.17 9.70 27.05
CA GLY A 147 22.15 9.23 26.06
C GLY A 147 21.57 9.09 24.65
N LEU A 148 22.28 8.33 23.82
CA LEU A 148 21.90 8.09 22.42
C LEU A 148 20.69 7.13 22.33
N SER A 149 19.84 7.41 21.37
CA SER A 149 18.67 6.59 21.02
C SER A 149 18.44 6.64 19.52
N LEU A 150 17.62 5.73 18.99
CA LEU A 150 17.13 5.85 17.61
C LEU A 150 15.73 6.47 17.64
N GLN A 151 15.50 7.47 16.79
CA GLN A 151 14.18 8.02 16.55
C GLN A 151 13.38 7.08 15.66
N ASP A 152 12.17 6.75 16.12
CA ASP A 152 11.19 5.94 15.40
C ASP A 152 11.76 4.73 14.64
N PRO A 153 12.62 3.91 15.27
CA PRO A 153 13.38 2.91 14.55
C PRO A 153 12.50 1.81 13.97
N LEU A 154 12.89 1.36 12.78
CA LEU A 154 12.42 0.10 12.21
C LEU A 154 13.10 -1.05 12.96
N LEU A 155 12.29 -1.94 13.53
CA LEU A 155 12.73 -3.08 14.32
C LEU A 155 12.40 -4.38 13.59
N GLU A 156 13.41 -5.24 13.45
CA GLU A 156 13.25 -6.56 12.85
C GLU A 156 14.01 -7.61 13.68
N VAL A 157 13.31 -8.68 14.04
CA VAL A 157 13.91 -9.83 14.73
C VAL A 157 14.60 -10.69 13.69
N LEU A 158 15.90 -10.92 13.88
CA LEU A 158 16.71 -11.72 12.97
C LEU A 158 16.68 -13.19 13.41
N GLY A 159 16.23 -14.07 12.51
CA GLY A 159 16.48 -15.50 12.62
C GLY A 159 17.93 -15.85 12.26
N SER A 160 18.36 -17.08 12.55
CA SER A 160 19.72 -17.57 12.24
C SER A 160 20.10 -17.38 10.76
N SER A 161 19.18 -17.64 9.84
CA SER A 161 19.33 -17.39 8.39
C SER A 161 19.42 -15.90 8.02
N SER A 162 18.66 -15.05 8.70
CA SER A 162 18.64 -13.60 8.45
C SER A 162 19.93 -12.92 8.92
N VAL A 163 20.56 -13.40 9.99
CA VAL A 163 21.86 -12.89 10.47
C VAL A 163 22.97 -13.15 9.45
N THR A 164 23.05 -14.36 8.88
CA THR A 164 24.04 -14.70 7.84
C THR A 164 23.82 -13.90 6.57
N THR A 165 22.55 -13.63 6.23
CA THR A 165 22.17 -12.84 5.05
C THR A 165 22.54 -11.36 5.21
N ALA A 166 22.35 -10.79 6.40
CA ALA A 166 22.76 -9.42 6.73
C ALA A 166 24.29 -9.23 6.73
N ALA A 167 25.04 -10.32 6.96
CA ALA A 167 26.51 -10.34 6.91
C ALA A 167 27.07 -10.67 5.51
N SER A 168 26.22 -10.99 4.53
CA SER A 168 26.65 -11.41 3.19
C SER A 168 27.04 -10.20 2.32
N PRO A 169 28.23 -10.21 1.67
CA PRO A 169 28.60 -9.19 0.69
C PRO A 169 27.55 -9.14 -0.44
N GLY A 170 26.90 -7.99 -0.63
CA GLY A 170 25.91 -7.77 -1.70
C GLY A 170 24.44 -7.75 -1.27
N ARG A 171 24.07 -8.20 -0.06
CA ARG A 171 22.71 -8.08 0.49
C ARG A 171 22.66 -7.04 1.60
N ARG A 172 22.83 -5.78 1.20
CA ARG A 172 22.82 -4.64 2.13
C ARG A 172 21.41 -4.21 2.53
N ILE A 173 20.38 -4.56 1.77
CA ILE A 173 19.02 -4.10 2.02
C ILE A 173 18.13 -5.30 2.31
N LEU A 174 17.55 -5.34 3.51
CA LEU A 174 16.70 -6.43 3.98
C LEU A 174 15.22 -6.02 3.88
N PRO A 175 14.38 -6.75 3.12
CA PRO A 175 12.95 -6.51 3.09
C PRO A 175 12.30 -6.84 4.45
N VAL A 176 11.44 -5.93 4.90
CA VAL A 176 10.57 -6.08 6.06
C VAL A 176 9.14 -6.25 5.55
N TYR A 177 8.56 -7.42 5.81
CA TYR A 177 7.20 -7.75 5.38
C TYR A 177 6.16 -7.35 6.42
N PRO A 178 4.90 -7.11 6.01
CA PRO A 178 3.79 -7.03 6.94
C PRO A 178 3.72 -8.28 7.84
N PRO A 179 3.39 -8.12 9.14
CA PRO A 179 3.27 -9.27 10.03
C PRO A 179 2.07 -10.10 9.62
N VAL A 180 2.30 -11.40 9.43
CA VAL A 180 1.27 -12.37 9.12
C VAL A 180 1.02 -13.24 10.35
N GLU A 181 -0.24 -13.43 10.73
CA GLU A 181 -0.59 -14.28 11.86
C GLU A 181 -0.14 -15.73 11.62
N GLY A 182 0.43 -16.37 12.65
CA GLY A 182 0.94 -17.75 12.55
C GLY A 182 2.25 -17.95 11.78
N LEU A 183 2.80 -16.90 11.15
CA LEU A 183 4.06 -16.92 10.40
C LEU A 183 5.10 -15.93 10.94
N SER A 184 6.36 -16.37 11.05
CA SER A 184 7.46 -15.47 11.35
C SER A 184 7.92 -14.73 10.08
N ALA A 185 8.46 -13.52 10.25
CA ALA A 185 9.01 -12.73 9.15
C ALA A 185 10.13 -13.47 8.40
N ASP A 186 10.94 -14.26 9.12
CA ASP A 186 11.97 -15.12 8.51
C ASP A 186 11.38 -16.26 7.68
N SER A 187 10.29 -16.89 8.15
CA SER A 187 9.61 -17.95 7.38
C SER A 187 9.01 -17.39 6.09
N LEU A 188 8.41 -16.20 6.16
CA LEU A 188 7.89 -15.49 4.99
C LEU A 188 9.00 -15.10 4.03
N ARG A 189 10.12 -14.54 4.52
CA ARG A 189 11.31 -14.26 3.70
C ARG A 189 11.82 -15.51 2.98
N ARG A 190 11.92 -16.64 3.68
CA ARG A 190 12.35 -17.91 3.08
C ARG A 190 11.38 -18.40 2.02
N ALA A 191 10.07 -18.27 2.26
CA ALA A 191 9.06 -18.60 1.26
C ALA A 191 9.19 -17.74 0.00
N VAL A 192 9.34 -16.42 0.17
CA VAL A 192 9.55 -15.50 -0.96
C VAL A 192 10.85 -15.84 -1.70
N GLN A 193 11.96 -16.03 -0.99
CA GLN A 193 13.25 -16.41 -1.61
C GLN A 193 13.18 -17.71 -2.41
N ALA A 194 12.37 -18.68 -1.97
CA ALA A 194 12.18 -19.93 -2.69
C ALA A 194 11.46 -19.74 -4.04
N VAL A 195 10.61 -18.71 -4.17
CA VAL A 195 9.86 -18.42 -5.41
C VAL A 195 10.50 -17.33 -6.27
N LEU A 196 11.47 -16.55 -5.77
CA LEU A 196 12.13 -15.50 -6.56
C LEU A 196 12.73 -15.97 -7.89
N PRO A 197 13.35 -17.16 -8.02
CA PRO A 197 13.85 -17.63 -9.31
C PRO A 197 12.74 -17.80 -10.36
N MET A 198 11.48 -17.93 -9.95
CA MET A 198 10.32 -18.09 -10.84
C MET A 198 9.83 -16.75 -11.41
N THR A 199 10.41 -15.61 -11.04
CA THR A 199 10.06 -14.31 -11.65
C THR A 199 10.34 -14.30 -13.15
N CYS A 200 11.28 -15.10 -13.65
CA CYS A 200 11.57 -15.22 -15.08
C CYS A 200 10.40 -15.82 -15.89
N GLN A 201 9.44 -16.49 -15.23
CA GLN A 201 8.25 -17.05 -15.86
C GLN A 201 7.11 -16.03 -15.95
N GLN A 202 7.26 -14.86 -15.31
CA GLN A 202 6.25 -13.80 -15.35
C GLN A 202 6.25 -13.14 -16.73
N GLN A 203 5.07 -13.09 -17.34
CA GLN A 203 4.89 -12.41 -18.61
C GLN A 203 4.88 -10.91 -18.38
N ASP A 204 5.83 -10.20 -19.00
CA ASP A 204 5.82 -8.74 -19.01
C ASP A 204 4.76 -8.26 -20.01
N HIS A 205 3.75 -7.55 -19.50
CA HIS A 205 2.67 -6.99 -20.31
C HIS A 205 3.10 -5.74 -21.10
N LEU A 206 4.25 -5.14 -20.76
CA LEU A 206 4.84 -4.06 -21.54
C LEU A 206 5.87 -4.64 -22.51
N THR A 207 5.74 -4.29 -23.79
CA THR A 207 6.77 -4.58 -24.79
C THR A 207 7.96 -3.63 -24.62
N GLU A 208 9.11 -3.99 -25.19
CA GLU A 208 10.35 -3.20 -25.09
C GLU A 208 10.18 -1.71 -25.49
N PRO A 209 9.46 -1.36 -26.59
CA PRO A 209 9.26 0.04 -26.94
C PRO A 209 8.51 0.85 -25.87
N TRP A 210 7.52 0.24 -25.21
CA TRP A 210 6.78 0.90 -24.13
C TRP A 210 7.63 1.05 -22.88
N ARG A 211 8.45 0.05 -22.54
CA ARG A 211 9.39 0.14 -21.42
C ARG A 211 10.39 1.28 -21.59
N GLN A 212 10.97 1.41 -22.78
CA GLN A 212 11.90 2.50 -23.09
C GLN A 212 11.21 3.86 -23.03
N ARG A 213 10.00 3.97 -23.58
CA ARG A 213 9.23 5.22 -23.56
C ARG A 213 8.87 5.70 -22.15
N PHE A 214 8.56 4.78 -21.25
CA PHE A 214 8.17 5.11 -19.87
C PHE A 214 9.33 5.00 -18.87
N GLU A 215 10.54 4.69 -19.34
CA GLU A 215 11.75 4.55 -18.51
C GLU A 215 11.56 3.54 -17.36
N VAL A 216 10.92 2.40 -17.65
CA VAL A 216 10.65 1.36 -16.66
C VAL A 216 11.41 0.06 -16.97
N ILE A 217 11.92 -0.59 -15.92
CA ILE A 217 12.65 -1.86 -16.02
C ILE A 217 11.71 -3.04 -16.34
N PRO A 218 12.22 -4.19 -16.81
CA PRO A 218 11.42 -5.40 -17.02
C PRO A 218 10.68 -5.86 -15.75
N LEU A 219 9.48 -6.42 -15.91
CA LEU A 219 8.64 -6.85 -14.78
C LEU A 219 9.35 -7.87 -13.88
N ALA A 220 10.02 -8.86 -14.47
CA ALA A 220 10.75 -9.88 -13.71
C ALA A 220 11.86 -9.26 -12.83
N GLU A 221 12.58 -8.28 -13.36
CA GLU A 221 13.62 -7.55 -12.61
C GLU A 221 13.00 -6.72 -11.47
N ALA A 222 11.88 -6.05 -11.72
CA ALA A 222 11.17 -5.29 -10.69
C ALA A 222 10.67 -6.19 -9.55
N LEU A 223 10.07 -7.34 -9.88
CA LEU A 223 9.62 -8.32 -8.89
C LEU A 223 10.79 -8.94 -8.11
N THR A 224 11.94 -9.17 -8.75
CA THR A 224 13.12 -9.65 -8.01
C THR A 224 13.68 -8.55 -7.11
N ALA A 225 13.85 -7.33 -7.62
CA ALA A 225 14.48 -6.22 -6.90
C ALA A 225 13.61 -5.64 -5.78
N ILE A 226 12.27 -5.74 -5.85
CA ILE A 226 11.40 -5.35 -4.72
C ILE A 226 11.61 -6.28 -3.52
N HIS A 227 11.92 -7.56 -3.73
CA HIS A 227 12.15 -8.50 -2.63
C HIS A 227 13.62 -8.66 -2.25
N GLN A 228 14.53 -8.50 -3.20
CA GLN A 228 15.97 -8.65 -3.00
C GLN A 228 16.72 -7.55 -3.75
N PRO A 229 16.62 -6.29 -3.31
CA PRO A 229 17.26 -5.18 -3.99
C PRO A 229 18.80 -5.28 -3.87
N PRO A 230 19.55 -5.27 -4.99
CA PRO A 230 21.01 -5.23 -4.95
C PRO A 230 21.53 -3.85 -4.53
N SER A 231 20.74 -2.80 -4.71
CA SER A 231 21.07 -1.42 -4.36
C SER A 231 19.80 -0.59 -4.13
N GLN A 232 19.96 0.58 -3.52
CA GLN A 232 18.85 1.52 -3.33
C GLN A 232 18.29 2.00 -4.67
N ALA A 233 19.14 2.19 -5.69
CA ALA A 233 18.69 2.59 -7.02
C ALA A 233 17.81 1.50 -7.67
N ALA A 234 18.22 0.23 -7.57
CA ALA A 234 17.42 -0.88 -8.07
C ALA A 234 16.07 -1.01 -7.34
N LEU A 235 16.04 -0.78 -6.02
CA LEU A 235 14.80 -0.74 -5.26
C LEU A 235 13.85 0.37 -5.74
N GLN A 236 14.38 1.57 -6.03
CA GLN A 236 13.56 2.66 -6.54
C GLN A 236 13.03 2.37 -7.95
N ALA A 237 13.86 1.82 -8.84
CA ALA A 237 13.43 1.41 -10.18
C ALA A 237 12.34 0.32 -10.13
N ALA A 238 12.49 -0.66 -9.23
CA ALA A 238 11.48 -1.69 -9.00
C ALA A 238 10.16 -1.10 -8.50
N ARG A 239 10.22 -0.22 -7.50
CA ARG A 239 9.04 0.50 -6.98
C ARG A 239 8.37 1.32 -8.06
N HIS A 240 9.14 2.07 -8.85
CA HIS A 240 8.62 2.88 -9.95
C HIS A 240 7.88 2.01 -10.96
N ARG A 241 8.48 0.90 -11.41
CA ARG A 241 7.84 -0.04 -12.34
C ARG A 241 6.53 -0.61 -11.78
N LEU A 242 6.52 -1.10 -10.53
CA LEU A 242 5.34 -1.74 -9.95
C LEU A 242 4.21 -0.75 -9.68
N VAL A 243 4.53 0.46 -9.23
CA VAL A 243 3.56 1.55 -9.07
C VAL A 243 3.01 1.98 -10.43
N PHE A 244 3.87 2.10 -11.44
CA PHE A 244 3.44 2.38 -12.81
C PHE A 244 2.43 1.33 -13.30
N ASP A 245 2.71 0.05 -13.10
CA ASP A 245 1.82 -1.04 -13.52
C ASP A 245 0.44 -0.93 -12.83
N GLU A 246 0.41 -0.60 -11.53
CA GLU A 246 -0.85 -0.41 -10.78
C GLU A 246 -1.66 0.78 -11.32
N PHE A 247 -1.00 1.91 -11.62
CA PHE A 247 -1.66 3.06 -12.22
C PHE A 247 -2.13 2.76 -13.65
N LEU A 248 -1.32 2.08 -14.45
CA LEU A 248 -1.68 1.68 -15.81
C LEU A 248 -2.92 0.79 -15.79
N GLU A 249 -2.96 -0.20 -14.92
CA GLU A 249 -4.11 -1.08 -14.76
C GLU A 249 -5.37 -0.29 -14.36
N LEU A 250 -5.26 0.63 -13.41
CA LEU A 250 -6.36 1.51 -13.03
C LEU A 250 -6.87 2.34 -14.23
N GLN A 251 -5.96 2.96 -14.99
CA GLN A 251 -6.31 3.77 -16.16
C GLN A 251 -6.98 2.92 -17.25
N LEU A 252 -6.47 1.73 -17.54
CA LEU A 252 -7.06 0.82 -18.52
C LEU A 252 -8.47 0.37 -18.10
N ARG A 253 -8.67 0.06 -16.82
CA ARG A 253 -10.00 -0.27 -16.28
C ARG A 253 -10.97 0.91 -16.41
N LEU A 254 -10.53 2.13 -16.10
CA LEU A 254 -11.35 3.35 -16.27
C LEU A 254 -11.68 3.63 -17.74
N LEU A 255 -10.73 3.46 -18.66
CA LEU A 255 -10.93 3.61 -20.09
C LEU A 255 -11.91 2.57 -20.63
N ARG A 256 -11.78 1.30 -20.22
CA ARG A 256 -12.72 0.23 -20.59
C ARG A 256 -14.13 0.52 -20.10
N ARG A 257 -14.28 1.00 -18.86
CA ARG A 257 -15.58 1.42 -18.30
C ARG A 257 -16.18 2.57 -19.10
N ARG A 258 -15.39 3.59 -19.43
CA ARG A 258 -15.83 4.71 -20.28
C ARG A 258 -16.27 4.23 -21.66
N GLN A 259 -15.52 3.33 -22.29
CA GLN A 259 -15.88 2.76 -23.59
C GLN A 259 -17.20 2.00 -23.52
N GLN A 260 -17.41 1.17 -22.50
CA GLN A 260 -18.67 0.44 -22.30
C GLN A 260 -19.87 1.39 -22.13
N GLN A 261 -19.70 2.49 -21.38
CA GLN A 261 -20.74 3.51 -21.22
C GLN A 261 -21.05 4.24 -22.53
N ARG A 262 -20.06 4.44 -23.41
CA ARG A 262 -20.29 5.04 -24.74
C ARG A 262 -21.08 4.13 -25.68
N VAL A 263 -20.88 2.81 -25.60
CA VAL A 263 -21.58 1.85 -26.45
C VAL A 263 -23.04 1.68 -26.03
N GLN A 264 -23.38 1.92 -24.75
CA GLN A 264 -24.76 1.93 -24.24
C GLN A 264 -25.48 3.25 -24.54
N ALA A 265 -25.43 3.71 -25.79
CA ALA A 265 -26.08 4.95 -26.21
C ALA A 265 -27.56 4.97 -25.79
N MET A 266 -27.94 6.02 -25.04
CA MET A 266 -29.34 6.38 -24.78
C MET A 266 -29.74 7.54 -25.70
N ALA A 267 -31.05 7.74 -25.84
CA ALA A 267 -31.64 8.83 -26.61
C ALA A 267 -31.04 10.19 -26.20
N ASN A 268 -30.61 10.98 -27.18
CA ASN A 268 -30.15 12.34 -26.96
C ASN A 268 -31.28 13.16 -26.33
N LEU A 269 -31.10 13.60 -25.09
CA LEU A 269 -31.99 14.61 -24.49
C LEU A 269 -31.66 15.95 -25.16
N ALA A 270 -32.64 16.52 -25.87
CA ALA A 270 -32.50 17.83 -26.48
C ALA A 270 -32.59 18.93 -25.40
N VAL A 271 -31.59 19.00 -24.52
CA VAL A 271 -31.46 20.08 -23.52
C VAL A 271 -30.88 21.30 -24.21
N ALA A 272 -31.70 22.11 -24.87
CA ALA A 272 -31.25 23.34 -25.53
C ALA A 272 -31.45 24.57 -24.61
N GLY A 273 -30.35 25.17 -24.16
CA GLY A 273 -30.38 26.43 -23.39
C GLY A 273 -30.83 26.28 -21.94
N THR A 274 -31.06 27.43 -21.28
CA THR A 274 -31.64 27.48 -19.92
C THR A 274 -33.15 27.29 -20.06
N SER A 275 -33.71 26.26 -19.41
CA SER A 275 -35.15 26.01 -19.47
C SER A 275 -35.97 27.06 -18.71
N ASP A 276 -37.26 27.17 -19.02
CA ASP A 276 -38.19 28.04 -18.28
C ASP A 276 -38.23 27.67 -16.79
N LEU A 277 -38.15 26.38 -16.47
CA LEU A 277 -38.08 25.88 -15.09
C LEU A 277 -36.79 26.33 -14.38
N ALA A 278 -35.64 26.25 -15.05
CA ALA A 278 -34.37 26.74 -14.50
C ALA A 278 -34.41 28.26 -14.30
N THR A 279 -35.01 29.00 -15.23
CA THR A 279 -35.15 30.46 -15.16
C THR A 279 -36.06 30.88 -14.00
N ALA A 280 -37.20 30.20 -13.83
CA ALA A 280 -38.10 30.42 -12.70
C ALA A 280 -37.43 30.13 -11.35
N PHE A 281 -36.63 29.05 -11.28
CA PHE A 281 -35.87 28.72 -10.07
C PHE A 281 -34.80 29.78 -9.74
N LEU A 282 -34.06 30.27 -10.74
CA LEU A 282 -33.07 31.32 -10.57
C LEU A 282 -33.68 32.61 -10.03
N ALA A 283 -34.90 32.97 -10.46
CA ALA A 283 -35.61 34.15 -9.98
C ALA A 283 -36.04 34.07 -8.50
N LEU A 284 -36.14 32.86 -7.93
CA LEU A 284 -36.47 32.65 -6.52
C LEU A 284 -35.26 32.76 -5.59
N LEU A 285 -34.04 32.71 -6.12
CA LEU A 285 -32.83 32.70 -5.30
C LEU A 285 -32.52 34.12 -4.79
N PRO A 286 -32.22 34.29 -3.49
CA PRO A 286 -31.86 35.59 -2.93
C PRO A 286 -30.42 36.03 -3.26
N PHE A 287 -29.77 35.37 -4.22
CA PHE A 287 -28.40 35.60 -4.64
C PHE A 287 -28.24 35.28 -6.12
N GLN A 288 -27.20 35.85 -6.73
CA GLN A 288 -26.80 35.53 -8.09
C GLN A 288 -25.82 34.36 -8.11
N LEU A 289 -25.83 33.60 -9.21
CA LEU A 289 -24.82 32.57 -9.41
C LEU A 289 -23.44 33.20 -9.53
N THR A 290 -22.45 32.50 -8.99
CA THR A 290 -21.05 32.86 -9.21
C THR A 290 -20.63 32.45 -10.63
N SER A 291 -19.63 33.13 -11.17
CA SER A 291 -19.02 32.76 -12.47
C SER A 291 -18.55 31.30 -12.52
N ALA A 292 -18.12 30.75 -11.38
CA ALA A 292 -17.76 29.34 -11.26
C ALA A 292 -18.98 28.41 -11.42
N GLN A 293 -20.12 28.74 -10.83
CA GLN A 293 -21.36 27.96 -10.95
C GLN A 293 -21.92 28.03 -12.37
N GLU A 294 -21.93 29.22 -12.98
CA GLU A 294 -22.36 29.41 -14.38
C GLU A 294 -21.50 28.60 -15.35
N ARG A 295 -20.18 28.64 -15.19
CA ARG A 295 -19.25 27.82 -15.99
C ARG A 295 -19.53 26.33 -15.83
N VAL A 296 -19.79 25.84 -14.61
CA VAL A 296 -20.09 24.43 -14.38
C VAL A 296 -21.43 24.04 -15.00
N LEU A 297 -22.46 24.89 -14.91
CA LEU A 297 -23.75 24.66 -15.55
C LEU A 297 -23.63 24.57 -17.07
N GLN A 298 -22.86 25.48 -17.68
CA GLN A 298 -22.62 25.41 -19.12
C GLN A 298 -21.91 24.12 -19.53
N GLN A 299 -20.95 23.65 -18.72
CA GLN A 299 -20.28 22.38 -18.95
C GLN A 299 -21.24 21.19 -18.80
N ILE A 300 -22.16 21.23 -17.83
CA ILE A 300 -23.20 20.20 -17.66
C ILE A 300 -24.13 20.16 -18.88
N ARG A 301 -24.60 21.32 -19.35
CA ARG A 301 -25.44 21.41 -20.56
C ARG A 301 -24.77 20.81 -21.78
N ASN A 302 -23.51 21.17 -22.00
CA ASN A 302 -22.73 20.63 -23.11
C ASN A 302 -22.56 19.10 -23.02
N ASP A 303 -22.35 18.57 -21.82
CA ASP A 303 -22.23 17.12 -21.62
C ASP A 303 -23.58 16.39 -21.83
N LEU A 304 -24.70 16.98 -21.37
CA LEU A 304 -26.05 16.42 -21.53
C LEU A 304 -26.52 16.41 -22.99
N GLN A 305 -26.06 17.36 -23.81
CA GLN A 305 -26.31 17.37 -25.26
C GLN A 305 -25.44 16.37 -26.04
N GLY A 306 -24.40 15.83 -25.41
CA GLY A 306 -23.45 14.93 -26.07
C GLY A 306 -24.03 13.54 -26.36
N ALA A 307 -23.45 12.86 -27.36
CA ALA A 307 -23.83 11.49 -27.73
C ALA A 307 -23.41 10.40 -26.72
N THR A 308 -22.86 10.78 -25.56
CA THR A 308 -22.33 9.87 -24.55
C THR A 308 -22.86 10.27 -23.18
N PRO A 309 -23.21 9.32 -22.29
CA PRO A 309 -23.71 9.65 -20.96
C PRO A 309 -22.79 10.59 -20.18
N MET A 310 -23.35 11.64 -19.57
CA MET A 310 -22.59 12.57 -18.73
C MET A 310 -22.07 11.84 -17.46
N GLY A 311 -20.75 11.83 -17.29
CA GLY A 311 -20.07 11.28 -16.11
C GLY A 311 -19.22 12.34 -15.40
N ARG A 312 -19.88 13.34 -14.81
CA ARG A 312 -19.23 14.52 -14.22
C ARG A 312 -19.23 14.48 -12.69
N LEU A 313 -18.10 14.88 -12.10
CA LEU A 313 -17.98 15.17 -10.67
C LEU A 313 -17.90 16.68 -10.47
N VAL A 314 -18.90 17.26 -9.81
CA VAL A 314 -18.88 18.67 -9.41
C VAL A 314 -18.22 18.76 -8.03
N GLN A 315 -17.01 19.32 -7.98
CA GLN A 315 -16.23 19.46 -6.75
C GLN A 315 -16.14 20.92 -6.31
N GLY A 316 -16.26 21.16 -5.00
CA GLY A 316 -16.14 22.48 -4.39
C GLY A 316 -16.27 22.41 -2.87
N ASP A 317 -15.86 23.46 -2.18
CA ASP A 317 -15.85 23.52 -0.71
C ASP A 317 -17.27 23.53 -0.09
N VAL A 318 -17.36 23.27 1.21
CA VAL A 318 -18.62 23.38 1.94
C VAL A 318 -19.16 24.81 1.81
N GLY A 319 -20.42 24.96 1.43
CA GLY A 319 -21.03 26.27 1.18
C GLY A 319 -20.86 26.82 -0.24
N SER A 320 -20.11 26.17 -1.14
CA SER A 320 -19.88 26.67 -2.51
C SER A 320 -21.10 26.60 -3.46
N GLY A 321 -22.29 26.26 -2.95
CA GLY A 321 -23.52 26.18 -3.74
C GLY A 321 -23.61 25.03 -4.75
N LYS A 322 -22.91 23.91 -4.53
CA LYS A 322 -23.00 22.70 -5.39
C LYS A 322 -24.44 22.21 -5.60
N THR A 323 -25.27 22.32 -4.57
CA THR A 323 -26.67 21.88 -4.60
C THR A 323 -27.50 22.68 -5.59
N VAL A 324 -27.28 23.99 -5.68
CA VAL A 324 -27.98 24.86 -6.63
C VAL A 324 -27.68 24.44 -8.07
N VAL A 325 -26.41 24.15 -8.36
CA VAL A 325 -25.97 23.64 -9.68
C VAL A 325 -26.65 22.31 -10.01
N ALA A 326 -26.73 21.38 -9.04
CA ALA A 326 -27.39 20.09 -9.23
C ALA A 326 -28.90 20.23 -9.48
N ILE A 327 -29.59 21.10 -8.73
CA ILE A 327 -31.03 21.35 -8.92
C ILE A 327 -31.31 21.94 -10.30
N ILE A 328 -30.53 22.94 -10.73
CA ILE A 328 -30.69 23.53 -12.07
C ILE A 328 -30.50 22.46 -13.16
N ALA A 329 -29.48 21.62 -13.05
CA ALA A 329 -29.26 20.52 -13.98
C ALA A 329 -30.44 19.53 -14.03
N LEU A 330 -31.06 19.21 -12.89
CA LEU A 330 -32.25 18.35 -12.84
C LEU A 330 -33.44 19.02 -13.50
N LEU A 331 -33.67 20.31 -13.25
CA LEU A 331 -34.76 21.08 -13.87
C LEU A 331 -34.61 21.18 -15.39
N GLU A 332 -33.38 21.27 -15.89
CA GLU A 332 -33.08 21.24 -17.33
C GLU A 332 -33.41 19.87 -17.95
N VAL A 333 -33.08 18.77 -17.27
CA VAL A 333 -33.45 17.41 -17.72
C VAL A 333 -34.97 17.20 -17.69
N ILE A 334 -35.65 17.67 -16.63
CA ILE A 334 -37.12 17.58 -16.50
C ILE A 334 -37.81 18.38 -17.62
N ALA A 335 -37.32 19.59 -17.90
CA ALA A 335 -37.85 20.41 -19.00
C ALA A 335 -37.68 19.75 -20.37
N ALA A 336 -36.63 18.96 -20.56
CA ALA A 336 -36.39 18.18 -21.78
C ALA A 336 -37.21 16.87 -21.85
N GLY A 337 -38.15 16.64 -20.93
CA GLY A 337 -39.00 15.46 -20.88
C GLY A 337 -38.36 14.24 -20.20
N GLY A 338 -37.18 14.42 -19.60
CA GLY A 338 -36.52 13.39 -18.79
C GLY A 338 -37.03 13.34 -17.35
N GLN A 339 -36.48 12.40 -16.59
CA GLN A 339 -36.68 12.30 -15.14
C GLN A 339 -35.33 12.46 -14.44
N GLY A 340 -35.34 13.12 -13.29
CA GLY A 340 -34.16 13.31 -12.45
C GLY A 340 -34.35 12.70 -11.07
N ALA A 341 -33.30 12.07 -10.54
CA ALA A 341 -33.25 11.58 -9.17
C ALA A 341 -32.07 12.24 -8.45
N LEU A 342 -32.31 12.75 -7.24
CA LEU A 342 -31.27 13.23 -6.33
C LEU A 342 -31.16 12.24 -5.18
N MET A 343 -29.98 11.67 -4.99
CA MET A 343 -29.69 10.63 -4.00
C MET A 343 -28.80 11.12 -2.86
#